data_AF-A0A847HQZ4-F1
#
_entry.id   AF-A0A847HQZ4-F1
#
_cell.length_a   1.000
_cell.length_b   1.000
_cell.length_c   1.000
_cell.angle_alpha   90.00
_cell.angle_beta   90.00
_cell.angle_gamma   90.00
#
_symmetry.space_group_name_H-M   'P 1'
#
loop_
_entity.id
_entity.type
_entity.pdbx_description
1 polymer ?
#
loop_
_entity_poly.entity_id
_entity_poly.type
_entity_poly.pdbx_seq_one_letter_code
_entity_poly.pdbx_strand_id
1 'polypeptide(L)'
;MSTHSHMPLRVTLLIIAGVLLSMAWFCMAYPSFFTRFYQVTAFPDSAHSHLLIILGTLLLVYAAGAIFAAMRPVRNNGIVLLLIVLHFALFVVDIVLLARGAALPLRYVLPEMLYVLLMCTLLIRYYPVRDHGEELRETADVLVQTFQDRLRKDRKDEEKTKRNAEPEKAEPETTQ
;
A
#
# COMPACT_ATOMS: atom_id res chain seq x y z
N MET A 1 -19.42 -12.77 6.17
CA MET A 1 -19.55 -12.13 4.84
C MET A 1 -20.03 -10.70 5.04
N SER A 2 -19.16 -9.84 5.59
CA SER A 2 -19.48 -8.45 5.91
C SER A 2 -19.21 -7.55 4.70
N THR A 3 -20.25 -7.26 3.94
CA THR A 3 -20.28 -6.22 2.91
C THR A 3 -20.32 -4.82 3.54
N HIS A 4 -19.48 -4.56 4.55
CA HIS A 4 -19.37 -3.22 5.15
C HIS A 4 -18.54 -2.32 4.22
N SER A 5 -19.23 -1.72 3.26
CA SER A 5 -19.00 -0.35 2.76
C SER A 5 -17.54 0.07 2.46
N HIS A 6 -16.88 -0.62 1.52
CA HIS A 6 -15.73 -0.02 0.80
C HIS A 6 -16.17 0.95 -0.33
N MET A 7 -17.47 1.24 -0.42
CA MET A 7 -18.03 2.14 -1.43
C MET A 7 -17.34 3.51 -1.49
N PRO A 8 -17.07 4.24 -0.37
CA PRO A 8 -16.39 5.54 -0.43
C PRO A 8 -14.96 5.43 -0.97
N LEU A 9 -14.23 4.36 -0.64
CA LEU A 9 -12.89 4.11 -1.17
C LEU A 9 -12.93 3.89 -2.68
N ARG A 10 -13.85 3.05 -3.17
CA ARG A 10 -13.99 2.78 -4.60
C ARG A 10 -14.34 4.05 -5.38
N VAL A 11 -15.26 4.85 -4.85
CA VAL A 11 -15.63 6.13 -5.45
C VAL A 11 -14.43 7.08 -5.49
N THR A 12 -13.68 7.19 -4.38
CA THR A 12 -12.46 8.02 -4.33
C THR A 12 -11.44 7.56 -5.37
N LEU A 13 -11.19 6.25 -5.48
CA LEU A 13 -10.26 5.68 -6.47
C LEU A 13 -10.73 5.91 -7.91
N LEU A 14 -12.03 5.85 -8.19
CA LEU A 14 -12.58 6.16 -9.51
C LEU A 14 -12.47 7.66 -9.85
N ILE A 15 -12.67 8.55 -8.87
CA ILE A 15 -12.44 9.99 -9.06
C ILE A 15 -10.97 10.24 -9.38
N ILE A 16 -10.05 9.64 -8.61
CA ILE A 16 -8.61 9.73 -8.88
C ILE A 16 -8.28 9.20 -10.27
N ALA A 17 -8.83 8.03 -10.66
CA ALA A 17 -8.63 7.46 -11.98
C ALA A 17 -9.10 8.42 -13.09
N GLY A 18 -10.27 9.04 -12.93
CA GLY A 18 -10.80 10.00 -13.88
C GLY A 18 -9.91 11.24 -14.02
N VAL A 19 -9.41 11.78 -12.91
CA VAL A 19 -8.49 12.94 -12.93
C VAL A 19 -7.16 12.57 -13.57
N LEU A 20 -6.56 11.43 -13.19
CA LEU A 20 -5.31 10.96 -13.78
C LEU A 20 -5.44 10.68 -15.28
N LEU A 21 -6.56 10.10 -15.72
CA LEU A 21 -6.84 9.84 -17.14
C LEU A 21 -7.01 11.16 -17.91
N SER A 22 -7.72 12.12 -17.34
CA SER A 22 -7.89 13.45 -17.94
C SER A 22 -6.54 14.16 -18.06
N MET A 23 -5.71 14.13 -17.02
CA MET A 23 -4.37 14.74 -17.06
C MET A 23 -3.44 14.02 -18.03
N ALA A 24 -3.43 12.69 -18.05
CA ALA A 24 -2.68 11.90 -19.02
C ALA A 24 -3.06 12.29 -20.46
N TRP A 25 -4.36 12.41 -20.74
CA TRP A 25 -4.87 12.85 -22.02
C TRP A 25 -4.37 14.25 -22.38
N PHE A 26 -4.45 15.23 -21.48
CA PHE A 26 -3.94 16.58 -21.75
C PHE A 26 -2.42 16.59 -22.01
N CYS A 27 -1.64 15.85 -21.22
CA CYS A 27 -0.19 15.74 -21.41
C CYS A 27 0.20 15.18 -22.78
N MET A 28 -0.54 14.18 -23.27
CA MET A 28 -0.22 13.49 -24.53
C MET A 28 -0.81 14.20 -25.75
N ALA A 29 -2.08 14.60 -25.69
CA ALA A 29 -2.80 15.15 -26.84
C ALA A 29 -2.58 16.66 -27.03
N TYR A 30 -2.39 17.40 -25.94
CA TYR A 30 -2.29 18.86 -25.95
C TYR A 30 -1.20 19.37 -24.99
N PRO A 31 0.10 19.10 -25.23
CA PRO A 31 1.18 19.60 -24.38
C PRO A 31 1.23 21.14 -24.32
N SER A 32 0.70 21.83 -25.34
CA SER A 32 0.54 23.29 -25.37
C SER A 32 -0.53 23.83 -24.42
N PHE A 33 -1.35 22.96 -23.82
CA PHE A 33 -2.30 23.35 -22.77
C PHE A 33 -1.55 23.85 -21.54
N PHE A 34 -0.47 23.17 -21.13
CA PHE A 34 0.28 23.50 -19.93
C PHE A 34 1.00 24.85 -20.02
N THR A 35 1.55 25.19 -21.18
CA THR A 35 2.18 26.51 -21.39
C THR A 35 1.17 27.64 -21.28
N ARG A 36 -0.04 27.44 -21.82
CA ARG A 36 -1.14 28.42 -21.74
C ARG A 36 -1.71 28.52 -20.32
N PHE A 37 -1.90 27.39 -19.65
CA PHE A 37 -2.53 27.32 -18.33
C PHE A 37 -1.63 27.91 -17.24
N TYR A 38 -0.35 27.51 -17.22
CA TYR A 38 0.61 27.98 -16.24
C TYR A 38 1.32 29.28 -16.66
N GLN A 39 0.93 29.87 -17.80
CA GLN A 39 1.51 31.11 -18.35
C GLN A 39 3.04 31.07 -18.48
N VAL A 40 3.62 29.88 -18.60
CA VAL A 40 5.04 29.70 -18.81
C VAL A 40 5.33 30.07 -20.26
N THR A 41 6.22 31.04 -20.46
CA THR A 41 6.74 31.39 -21.79
C THR A 41 7.20 30.10 -22.47
N ALA A 42 6.62 29.84 -23.65
CA ALA A 42 6.62 28.56 -24.37
C ALA A 42 7.84 27.65 -24.09
N PHE A 43 7.60 26.34 -23.95
CA PHE A 43 8.67 25.35 -23.84
C PHE A 43 9.68 25.55 -24.99
N PRO A 44 10.93 25.93 -24.69
CA PRO A 44 11.88 26.33 -25.72
C PRO A 44 12.39 25.15 -26.55
N ASP A 45 12.28 23.92 -26.02
CA ASP A 45 12.90 22.73 -26.61
C ASP A 45 11.96 21.52 -26.74
N SER A 46 12.19 20.72 -27.77
CA SER A 46 11.53 19.43 -28.01
C SER A 46 11.70 18.44 -26.84
N ALA A 47 12.73 18.59 -26.01
CA ALA A 47 12.92 17.77 -24.81
C ALA A 47 11.74 17.89 -23.82
N HIS A 48 11.17 19.09 -23.65
CA HIS A 48 10.06 19.30 -22.71
C HIS A 48 8.77 18.63 -23.17
N SER A 49 8.51 18.61 -24.48
CA SER A 49 7.33 17.91 -25.01
C SER A 49 7.45 16.40 -24.82
N HIS A 50 8.65 15.83 -24.98
CA HIS A 50 8.89 14.41 -24.70
C HIS A 50 8.70 14.08 -23.22
N LEU A 51 9.20 14.93 -22.31
CA LEU A 51 8.98 14.77 -20.87
C LEU A 51 7.49 14.83 -20.49
N LEU A 52 6.71 15.72 -21.12
CA LEU A 52 5.26 15.78 -20.94
C LEU A 52 4.57 14.50 -21.40
N ILE A 53 4.97 13.93 -22.54
CA ILE A 53 4.43 12.66 -23.03
C ILE A 53 4.79 11.52 -22.07
N ILE A 54 6.03 11.46 -21.58
CA ILE A 54 6.47 10.46 -20.59
C ILE A 54 5.69 10.60 -19.28
N LEU A 55 5.46 11.83 -18.83
CA LEU A 55 4.63 12.08 -17.66
C LEU A 55 3.19 11.61 -17.90
N GLY A 56 2.63 11.91 -19.08
CA GLY A 56 1.29 11.47 -19.48
C GLY A 56 1.15 9.94 -19.49
N THR A 57 2.13 9.21 -20.02
CA THR A 57 2.11 7.74 -19.99
C THR A 57 2.23 7.20 -18.57
N LEU A 58 3.04 7.83 -17.71
CA LEU A 58 3.13 7.46 -16.30
C LEU A 58 1.78 7.64 -15.59
N LEU A 59 1.12 8.79 -15.79
CA LEU A 59 -0.21 9.07 -15.25
C LEU A 59 -1.26 8.07 -15.74
N LEU A 60 -1.17 7.62 -16.99
CA LEU A 60 -2.04 6.58 -17.54
C LEU A 60 -1.88 5.25 -16.80
N VAL A 61 -0.64 4.84 -16.49
CA VAL A 61 -0.35 3.63 -15.71
C VAL A 61 -0.95 3.73 -14.31
N TYR A 62 -0.80 4.88 -13.66
CA TYR A 62 -1.41 5.12 -12.34
C TYR A 62 -2.94 5.14 -12.42
N ALA A 63 -3.54 5.68 -13.48
CA ALA A 63 -4.99 5.66 -13.70
C ALA A 63 -5.50 4.22 -13.84
N ALA A 64 -4.82 3.39 -14.64
CA ALA A 64 -5.13 1.97 -14.76
C ALA A 64 -5.01 1.26 -13.40
N GLY A 65 -3.93 1.52 -12.67
CA GLY A 65 -3.74 1.03 -11.30
C GLY A 65 -4.88 1.43 -10.38
N ALA A 66 -5.32 2.68 -10.42
CA ALA A 66 -6.45 3.19 -9.65
C ALA A 66 -7.77 2.45 -9.97
N ILE A 67 -8.03 2.17 -11.25
CA ILE A 67 -9.19 1.37 -11.68
C ILE A 67 -9.12 -0.06 -11.13
N PHE A 68 -7.96 -0.72 -11.26
CA PHE A 68 -7.76 -2.05 -10.68
C PHE A 68 -7.91 -2.06 -9.16
N ALA A 69 -7.40 -1.04 -8.48
CA ALA A 69 -7.60 -0.87 -7.04
C ALA A 69 -9.08 -0.64 -6.70
N ALA A 70 -9.83 0.12 -7.51
CA ALA A 70 -11.26 0.32 -7.28
C ALA A 70 -12.07 -0.99 -7.41
N MET A 71 -11.69 -1.91 -8.31
CA MET A 71 -12.36 -3.20 -8.46
C MET A 71 -12.16 -4.11 -7.24
N ARG A 72 -10.95 -4.17 -6.69
CA ARG A 72 -10.58 -5.03 -5.55
C ARG A 72 -9.64 -4.29 -4.58
N PRO A 73 -10.16 -3.33 -3.79
CA PRO A 73 -9.30 -2.45 -2.98
C PRO A 73 -8.47 -3.22 -1.97
N VAL A 74 -9.09 -4.18 -1.27
CA VAL A 74 -8.43 -5.02 -0.26
C VAL A 74 -7.36 -5.92 -0.84
N ARG A 75 -7.49 -6.39 -2.09
CA ARG A 75 -6.45 -7.24 -2.71
C ARG A 75 -5.26 -6.41 -3.20
N ASN A 76 -5.52 -5.17 -3.56
CA ASN A 76 -4.60 -4.30 -4.25
C ASN A 76 -4.12 -3.15 -3.33
N ASN A 77 -3.98 -3.40 -2.03
CA ASN A 77 -3.53 -2.41 -1.03
C ASN A 77 -2.20 -1.73 -1.40
N GLY A 78 -1.29 -2.48 -2.04
CA GLY A 78 -0.02 -1.94 -2.52
C GLY A 78 -0.21 -0.85 -3.59
N ILE A 79 -1.20 -0.99 -4.47
CA ILE A 79 -1.51 0.03 -5.48
C ILE A 79 -2.11 1.27 -4.82
N VAL A 80 -2.98 1.11 -3.83
CA VAL A 80 -3.52 2.25 -3.06
C VAL A 80 -2.40 3.01 -2.34
N LEU A 81 -1.43 2.29 -1.77
CA LEU A 81 -0.26 2.88 -1.13
C LEU A 81 0.63 3.62 -2.15
N LEU A 82 0.85 3.02 -3.32
CA LEU A 82 1.56 3.66 -4.43
C LEU A 82 0.87 4.96 -4.87
N LEU A 83 -0.47 4.97 -4.92
CA LEU A 83 -1.26 6.17 -5.21
C LEU A 83 -1.10 7.26 -4.14
N ILE A 84 -1.07 6.89 -2.86
CA ILE A 84 -0.82 7.84 -1.75
C ILE A 84 0.56 8.46 -1.93
N VAL A 85 1.58 7.64 -2.16
CA VAL A 85 2.96 8.11 -2.37
C VAL A 85 3.04 9.04 -3.58
N LEU A 86 2.36 8.70 -4.69
CA LEU A 86 2.30 9.56 -5.88
C LEU A 86 1.70 10.94 -5.55
N HIS A 87 0.54 10.99 -4.90
CA HIS A 87 -0.11 12.25 -4.56
C HIS A 87 0.76 13.07 -3.60
N PHE A 88 1.36 12.42 -2.61
CA PHE A 88 2.30 13.09 -1.71
C PHE A 88 3.53 13.65 -2.45
N ALA A 89 4.07 12.91 -3.42
CA ALA A 89 5.19 13.38 -4.24
C ALA A 89 4.80 14.61 -5.08
N LEU A 90 3.60 14.61 -5.69
CA LEU A 90 3.07 15.77 -6.41
C LEU A 90 2.92 17.00 -5.50
N PHE A 91 2.41 16.81 -4.28
CA PHE A 91 2.32 17.87 -3.28
C PHE A 91 3.69 18.47 -2.93
N VAL A 92 4.70 17.63 -2.75
CA VAL A 92 6.08 18.09 -2.47
C VAL A 92 6.64 18.86 -3.66
N VAL A 93 6.37 18.43 -4.89
CA VAL A 93 6.77 19.18 -6.10
C VAL A 93 6.15 20.57 -6.10
N ASP A 94 4.86 20.70 -5.79
CA ASP A 94 4.19 22.01 -5.70
C ASP A 94 4.83 22.92 -4.66
N ILE A 95 5.12 22.40 -3.47
CA ILE A 95 5.82 23.15 -2.41
C ILE A 95 7.20 23.60 -2.88
N VAL A 96 7.96 22.72 -3.53
CA VAL A 96 9.30 23.04 -4.03
C VAL A 96 9.24 24.09 -5.14
N LEU A 97 8.27 24.00 -6.06
CA LEU A 97 8.05 25.00 -7.10
C LEU A 97 7.69 26.36 -6.50
N LEU A 98 6.83 26.37 -5.48
CA LEU A 98 6.45 27.59 -4.77
C LEU A 98 7.65 28.20 -4.02
N ALA A 99 8.42 27.37 -3.31
CA ALA A 99 9.60 27.80 -2.56
C ALA A 99 10.71 28.35 -3.46
N ARG A 100 10.83 27.84 -4.69
CA ARG A 100 11.78 28.34 -5.70
C ARG A 100 11.36 29.66 -6.34
N GLY A 101 10.18 30.18 -6.00
CA GLY A 101 9.65 31.39 -6.64
C GLY A 101 9.45 31.20 -8.14
N ALA A 102 9.25 29.96 -8.61
CA ALA A 102 8.88 29.71 -10.00
C ALA A 102 7.61 30.54 -10.29
N ALA A 103 7.57 31.21 -11.44
CA ALA A 103 6.57 32.23 -11.79
C ALA A 103 5.14 31.68 -12.01
N LEU A 104 4.76 30.63 -11.28
CA LEU A 104 3.42 30.06 -11.27
C LEU A 104 2.54 30.92 -10.35
N PRO A 105 1.46 31.52 -10.87
CA PRO A 105 0.55 32.31 -10.06
C PRO A 105 -0.06 31.44 -8.95
N LEU A 106 0.00 31.90 -7.70
CA LEU A 106 -0.51 31.17 -6.53
C LEU A 106 -1.96 30.70 -6.70
N ARG A 107 -2.76 31.46 -7.46
CA ARG A 107 -4.16 31.12 -7.80
C ARG A 107 -4.32 29.77 -8.52
N TYR A 108 -3.29 29.26 -9.20
CA TYR A 108 -3.32 27.97 -9.89
C TYR A 108 -2.73 26.84 -9.05
N VAL A 109 -1.69 27.14 -8.27
CA VAL A 109 -1.02 26.16 -7.41
C VAL A 109 -1.88 25.81 -6.19
N LEU A 110 -2.57 26.78 -5.61
CA LEU A 110 -3.33 26.58 -4.37
C LEU A 110 -4.52 25.59 -4.52
N PRO A 111 -5.32 25.63 -5.60
CA PRO A 111 -6.33 24.60 -5.86
C PRO A 111 -5.74 23.21 -6.07
N GLU A 112 -4.57 23.11 -6.71
CA GLU A 112 -3.88 21.84 -6.95
C GLU A 112 -3.41 21.23 -5.62
N MET A 113 -2.72 22.02 -4.78
CA MET A 113 -2.32 21.61 -3.44
C MET A 113 -3.51 21.18 -2.57
N LEU A 114 -4.62 21.92 -2.62
CA LEU A 114 -5.84 21.59 -1.88
C LEU A 114 -6.45 20.28 -2.37
N TYR A 115 -6.51 20.07 -3.68
CA TYR A 115 -6.96 18.81 -4.29
C TYR A 115 -6.11 17.64 -3.81
N VAL A 116 -4.78 17.77 -3.88
CA VAL A 116 -3.86 16.69 -3.50
C VAL A 116 -3.99 16.36 -2.01
N LEU A 117 -4.08 17.38 -1.15
CA LEU A 117 -4.25 17.19 0.29
C LEU A 117 -5.58 16.50 0.63
N LEU A 118 -6.65 16.89 -0.06
CA LEU A 118 -7.96 16.25 0.08
C LEU A 118 -7.91 14.78 -0.35
N MET A 119 -7.30 14.48 -1.49
CA MET A 119 -7.16 13.10 -1.98
C MET A 119 -6.30 12.23 -1.05
N CYS A 120 -5.16 12.75 -0.57
CA CYS A 120 -4.33 12.09 0.43
C CYS A 120 -5.13 11.79 1.71
N THR A 121 -5.89 12.76 2.20
CA THR A 121 -6.70 12.61 3.41
C THR A 121 -7.77 11.54 3.22
N LEU A 122 -8.46 11.53 2.07
CA LEU A 122 -9.47 10.51 1.76
C LEU A 122 -8.84 9.11 1.60
N LEU A 123 -7.72 9.01 0.90
CA LEU A 123 -7.00 7.75 0.70
C LEU A 123 -6.50 7.15 2.01
N ILE A 124 -5.96 7.98 2.92
CA ILE A 124 -5.51 7.53 4.25
C ILE A 124 -6.71 7.16 5.12
N ARG A 125 -7.75 7.99 5.15
CA ARG A 125 -8.93 7.76 5.98
C ARG A 125 -9.70 6.50 5.58
N TYR A 126 -9.75 6.21 4.29
CA TYR A 126 -10.41 5.02 3.75
C TYR A 126 -9.42 3.91 3.39
N TYR A 127 -8.17 4.00 3.84
CA TYR A 127 -7.16 3.01 3.50
C TYR A 127 -7.62 1.63 3.98
N PRO A 128 -7.68 0.62 3.08
CA PRO A 128 -8.12 -0.71 3.45
C PRO A 128 -7.03 -1.36 4.31
N VAL A 129 -7.11 -1.18 5.63
CA VAL A 129 -6.31 -1.95 6.57
C VAL A 129 -6.79 -3.40 6.43
N ARG A 130 -5.96 -4.25 5.83
CA ARG A 130 -6.16 -5.69 5.93
C ARG A 130 -5.93 -6.05 7.39
N ASP A 131 -6.86 -6.77 7.99
CA ASP A 131 -6.63 -7.53 9.22
C ASP A 131 -5.63 -8.66 8.94
N HIS A 132 -4.39 -8.33 8.57
CA HIS A 132 -3.27 -9.27 8.56
C HIS A 132 -2.97 -9.80 9.96
N GLY A 133 -3.62 -9.25 10.99
CA GLY A 133 -3.63 -9.79 12.34
C GLY A 133 -4.22 -11.19 12.42
N GLU A 134 -5.16 -11.60 11.57
CA GLU A 134 -5.71 -12.97 11.62
C GLU A 134 -4.75 -14.02 11.03
N GLU A 135 -4.14 -13.77 9.86
CA GLU A 135 -3.16 -14.69 9.26
C GLU A 135 -1.88 -14.83 10.12
N LEU A 136 -1.37 -13.73 10.69
CA LEU A 136 -0.22 -13.79 11.59
C LEU A 136 -0.56 -14.53 12.89
N ARG A 137 -1.79 -14.37 13.39
CA ARG A 137 -2.25 -15.00 14.62
C ARG A 137 -2.51 -16.49 14.42
N GLU A 138 -3.07 -16.89 13.28
CA GLU A 138 -3.21 -18.30 12.89
C GLU A 138 -1.84 -18.97 12.73
N THR A 139 -0.89 -18.30 12.07
CA THR A 139 0.49 -18.82 11.94
C THR A 139 1.19 -18.92 13.30
N ALA A 140 0.99 -17.94 14.18
CA ALA A 140 1.52 -17.96 15.54
C ALA A 140 0.89 -19.07 16.39
N ASP A 141 -0.42 -19.28 16.30
CA ASP A 141 -1.15 -20.32 17.01
C ASP A 141 -0.70 -21.72 16.56
N VAL A 142 -0.49 -21.92 15.26
CA VAL A 142 0.08 -23.17 14.71
C VAL A 142 1.52 -23.39 15.19
N LEU A 143 2.35 -22.34 15.25
CA LEU A 143 3.72 -22.45 15.76
C LEU A 143 3.75 -22.80 17.25
N VAL A 144 2.88 -22.16 18.04
CA VAL A 144 2.74 -22.41 19.48
C VAL A 144 2.24 -23.83 19.74
N GLN A 145 1.25 -24.32 18.99
CA GLN A 145 0.80 -25.71 19.08
C GLN A 145 1.93 -26.69 18.73
N THR A 146 2.66 -26.44 17.64
CA THR A 146 3.76 -27.31 17.20
C THR A 146 4.88 -27.38 18.25
N PHE A 147 5.18 -26.26 18.91
CA PHE A 147 6.15 -26.21 20.01
C PHE A 147 5.66 -26.95 21.26
N GLN A 148 4.40 -26.76 21.66
CA GLN A 148 3.83 -27.45 22.82
C GLN A 148 3.75 -28.96 22.62
N ASP A 149 3.43 -29.42 21.41
CA ASP A 149 3.38 -30.84 21.09
C ASP A 149 4.76 -31.49 21.10
N ARG A 150 5.81 -30.78 20.65
CA ARG A 150 7.20 -31.25 20.80
C ARG A 150 7.60 -31.36 22.27
N LEU A 151 7.34 -30.33 23.07
CA LEU A 151 7.67 -30.35 24.51
C LEU A 151 6.94 -31.49 25.26
N ARG A 152 5.67 -31.75 24.91
CA ARG A 152 4.92 -32.88 25.47
C ARG A 152 5.49 -34.23 25.05
N LYS A 153 5.97 -34.34 23.81
CA LYS A 153 6.58 -35.56 23.30
C LYS A 153 7.91 -35.85 24.01
N ASP A 154 8.78 -34.85 24.12
CA ASP A 154 10.08 -34.97 24.78
C ASP A 154 9.92 -35.36 26.25
N ARG A 155 8.94 -34.78 26.97
CA ARG A 155 8.64 -35.14 28.36
C ARG A 155 8.16 -36.58 28.53
N LYS A 156 7.34 -37.08 27.59
CA LYS A 156 6.89 -38.49 27.58
C LYS A 156 8.04 -39.45 27.27
N ASP A 157 8.95 -39.06 26.39
CA ASP A 157 10.11 -39.87 26.04
C ASP A 157 11.14 -39.91 27.19
N GLU A 158 11.30 -38.81 27.94
CA GLU A 158 12.08 -38.80 29.20
C GLU A 158 11.45 -39.68 30.29
N GLU A 159 10.13 -39.62 30.50
CA GLU A 159 9.43 -40.47 31.49
C GLU A 159 9.53 -41.96 31.15
N LYS A 160 9.43 -42.33 29.87
CA LYS A 160 9.64 -43.73 29.43
C LYS A 160 11.08 -44.18 29.67
N THR A 161 12.05 -43.32 29.37
CA THR A 161 13.47 -43.62 29.62
C THR A 161 13.74 -43.81 31.11
N LYS A 162 13.15 -42.99 31.99
CA LYS A 162 13.28 -43.11 33.45
C LYS A 162 12.62 -44.37 34.00
N ARG A 163 11.43 -44.74 33.53
CA ARG A 163 10.75 -45.99 33.94
C ARG A 163 11.51 -47.26 33.55
N ASN A 164 12.21 -47.24 32.42
CA ASN A 164 13.02 -48.38 31.98
C ASN A 164 14.41 -48.43 32.65
N ALA A 165 14.82 -47.37 33.34
CA ALA A 165 16.13 -47.25 33.98
C ALA A 165 16.12 -47.51 35.50
N GLU A 166 14.96 -47.66 36.14
CA GLU A 166 14.88 -48.21 37.50
C GLU A 166 14.83 -49.75 37.41
N PRO A 167 15.92 -50.46 37.76
CA PRO A 167 15.88 -51.91 37.88
C PRO A 167 15.01 -52.26 39.08
N GLU A 168 14.05 -53.13 38.84
CA GLU A 168 13.31 -53.91 39.83
C GLU A 168 14.26 -54.31 40.97
N LYS A 169 14.13 -53.64 42.12
CA LYS A 169 14.90 -54.00 43.31
C LYS A 169 14.50 -55.43 43.68
N ALA A 170 15.39 -56.35 43.34
CA ALA A 170 15.32 -57.76 43.66
C ALA A 170 14.91 -57.95 45.13
N GLU A 171 13.84 -58.71 45.34
CA GLU A 171 13.48 -59.26 46.64
C GLU A 171 14.67 -60.05 47.19
N PRO A 172 15.09 -59.81 48.44
CA PRO A 172 16.06 -60.69 49.07
C PRO A 172 15.35 -62.01 49.41
N GLU A 173 15.76 -63.09 48.73
CA GLU A 173 15.49 -64.46 49.16
C GLU A 173 15.98 -64.64 50.61
N THR A 174 15.07 -64.62 51.58
CA THR A 174 15.34 -65.16 52.91
C THR A 174 15.21 -66.68 52.86
N THR A 175 16.37 -67.32 52.80
CA THR A 175 16.58 -68.75 53.02
C THR A 175 16.40 -69.08 54.51
N GLN A 176 15.57 -70.10 54.77
CA GLN A 176 15.50 -71.06 55.89
C GLN A 176 15.66 -70.59 57.34
#